data_AF-A0AA41WUF5-F1
#
_entry.id   AF-A0AA41WUF5-F1
#
_cell.length_a   1.000
_cell.length_b   1.000
_cell.length_c   1.000
_cell.angle_alpha   90.00
_cell.angle_beta   90.00
_cell.angle_gamma   90.00
#
_symmetry.space_group_name_H-M   'P 1'
#
loop_
_entity.id
_entity.type
_entity.pdbx_description
1 polymer ?
#
loop_
_entity_poly.entity_id
_entity_poly.type
_entity_poly.pdbx_seq_one_letter_code
_entity_poly.pdbx_strand_id
1 'polypeptide(L)'
;MYTANPAPPRASALQGYPYDALDDLLYDWFVWECTYRTTRGFSSVDKTCAASGSSRQWESTDAILEDSVCAWQMKQLDACVDELSGDHQLAIRVQMRNRRGPEVWRNPRAPVRQQEVYAQAKAALRPILRRRGVEVEVEC
;
A
#
# COMPACT_ATOMS: atom_id res chain seq x y z
N MET A 1 -15.62 22.89 30.01
CA MET A 1 -15.92 21.61 29.32
C MET A 1 -15.16 21.62 28.00
N TYR A 2 -14.11 20.80 27.88
CA TYR A 2 -13.36 20.68 26.62
C TYR A 2 -14.11 19.67 25.74
N THR A 3 -14.95 20.15 24.83
CA THR A 3 -15.52 19.32 23.77
C THR A 3 -14.43 19.08 22.75
N ALA A 4 -13.81 17.90 22.79
CA ALA A 4 -12.96 17.46 21.71
C ALA A 4 -13.81 17.45 20.43
N ASN A 5 -13.50 18.33 19.47
CA ASN A 5 -14.06 18.19 18.13
C ASN A 5 -13.69 16.79 17.65
N PRO A 6 -14.66 15.99 17.16
CA PRO A 6 -14.33 14.71 16.55
C PRO A 6 -13.35 14.98 15.41
N ALA A 7 -12.31 14.15 15.30
CA ALA A 7 -11.36 14.27 14.21
C ALA A 7 -12.13 14.27 12.88
N PRO A 8 -11.81 15.15 11.93
CA PRO A 8 -12.48 15.15 10.64
C PRO A 8 -12.39 13.75 10.02
N PRO A 9 -13.45 13.27 9.34
CA PRO A 9 -13.43 11.97 8.69
C PRO A 9 -12.21 11.94 7.76
N ARG A 10 -11.37 10.91 7.91
CA ARG A 10 -10.20 10.75 7.06
C ARG A 10 -10.68 10.66 5.62
N ALA A 11 -10.16 11.52 4.74
CA ALA A 11 -10.41 11.39 3.32
C ALA A 11 -9.97 9.99 2.87
N SER A 12 -10.79 9.35 2.03
CA SER A 12 -10.46 8.02 1.50
C SER A 12 -9.12 8.10 0.76
N ALA A 13 -8.21 7.16 1.01
CA ALA A 13 -6.92 7.12 0.31
C ALA A 13 -7.08 7.01 -1.21
N LEU A 14 -8.27 6.60 -1.66
CA LEU A 14 -8.64 6.49 -3.07
C LEU A 14 -9.07 7.81 -3.72
N GLN A 15 -9.36 8.86 -2.94
CA GLN A 15 -9.97 10.11 -3.42
C GLN A 15 -9.01 10.97 -4.27
N GLY A 16 -7.69 10.71 -4.19
CA GLY A 16 -6.65 11.44 -4.91
C GLY A 16 -6.11 10.76 -6.17
N TYR A 17 -6.63 9.58 -6.56
CA TYR A 17 -6.05 8.80 -7.66
C TYR A 17 -6.80 9.00 -9.00
N PRO A 18 -6.08 9.17 -10.13
CA PRO A 18 -6.67 9.53 -11.42
C PRO A 18 -7.28 8.38 -12.24
N TYR A 19 -7.01 7.09 -11.94
CA TYR A 19 -7.57 5.91 -12.63
C TYR A 19 -8.27 4.92 -11.64
N ASP A 20 -8.38 3.61 -11.92
CA ASP A 20 -8.93 2.61 -10.97
C ASP A 20 -8.16 2.72 -9.65
N ALA A 21 -8.70 3.52 -8.71
CA ALA A 21 -7.93 4.11 -7.61
C ALA A 21 -7.25 3.07 -6.73
N LEU A 22 -7.84 1.87 -6.68
CA LEU A 22 -7.26 0.74 -5.97
C LEU A 22 -6.03 0.17 -6.67
N ASP A 23 -6.01 0.12 -8.01
CA ASP A 23 -4.87 -0.37 -8.78
C ASP A 23 -3.66 0.57 -8.69
N ASP A 24 -3.91 1.88 -8.63
CA ASP A 24 -2.84 2.86 -8.47
C ASP A 24 -2.29 2.85 -7.03
N LEU A 25 -3.16 2.76 -6.02
CA LEU A 25 -2.75 2.59 -4.63
C LEU A 25 -1.95 1.29 -4.42
N LEU A 26 -2.35 0.20 -5.07
CA LEU A 26 -1.61 -1.08 -5.06
C LEU A 26 -0.26 -0.96 -5.77
N TYR A 27 -0.17 -0.15 -6.83
CA TYR A 27 1.09 0.10 -7.52
C TYR A 27 2.07 0.88 -6.63
N ASP A 28 1.60 1.93 -5.97
CA ASP A 28 2.42 2.73 -5.05
C ASP A 28 2.89 1.91 -3.87
N TRP A 29 2.01 1.09 -3.29
CA TRP A 29 2.40 0.11 -2.26
C TRP A 29 3.45 -0.86 -2.78
N PHE A 30 3.32 -1.40 -3.99
CA PHE A 30 4.29 -2.33 -4.53
C PHE A 30 5.68 -1.69 -4.73
N VAL A 31 5.72 -0.42 -5.17
CA VAL A 31 6.97 0.34 -5.28
C VAL A 31 7.57 0.61 -3.89
N TRP A 32 6.73 0.97 -2.92
CA TRP A 32 7.13 1.15 -1.52
C TRP A 32 7.66 -0.15 -0.90
N GLU A 33 6.98 -1.28 -1.08
CA GLU A 33 7.37 -2.61 -0.60
C GLU A 33 8.74 -3.01 -1.17
N CYS A 34 8.95 -2.81 -2.48
CA CYS A 34 10.24 -3.11 -3.12
C CYS A 34 11.40 -2.30 -2.53
N THR A 35 11.14 -1.06 -2.14
CA THR A 35 12.14 -0.15 -1.55
C THR A 35 12.38 -0.49 -0.08
N TYR A 36 11.32 -0.85 0.65
CA TYR A 36 11.35 -1.19 2.07
C TYR A 36 11.96 -2.57 2.37
N ARG A 37 11.82 -3.55 1.46
CA ARG A 37 12.19 -4.97 1.65
C ARG A 37 13.70 -5.30 1.71
N THR A 38 14.59 -4.33 1.89
CA THR A 38 16.05 -4.57 1.97
C THR A 38 16.49 -5.45 3.17
N THR A 39 15.57 -6.00 3.97
CA THR A 39 15.84 -6.63 5.27
C THR A 39 15.14 -7.96 5.53
N ARG A 40 14.79 -8.77 4.52
CA ARG A 40 14.31 -10.15 4.79
C ARG A 40 15.49 -11.12 4.95
N GLY A 41 16.26 -10.97 6.02
CA GLY A 41 17.32 -11.92 6.43
C GLY A 41 18.41 -11.30 7.31
N PHE A 42 19.14 -10.34 6.78
CA PHE A 42 20.12 -9.53 7.51
C PHE A 42 19.94 -8.08 7.06
N SER A 43 19.98 -7.14 8.01
CA SER A 43 20.03 -5.72 7.66
C SER A 43 21.36 -5.43 6.98
N SER A 44 21.30 -4.87 5.77
CA SER A 44 22.48 -4.31 5.10
C SER A 44 23.01 -3.06 5.81
N VAL A 45 22.27 -2.57 6.82
CA VAL A 45 22.57 -1.38 7.60
C VAL A 45 22.82 -1.75 9.05
N ASP A 46 23.88 -1.19 9.64
CA ASP A 46 24.11 -1.27 11.08
C ASP A 46 22.92 -0.70 11.86
N LYS A 47 22.45 -1.43 12.88
CA LYS A 47 21.27 -1.02 13.68
C LYS A 47 21.43 0.34 14.35
N THR A 48 22.66 0.72 14.68
CA THR A 48 23.03 2.03 15.24
C THR A 48 22.89 3.17 14.24
N CYS A 49 23.03 2.88 12.94
CA CYS A 49 22.97 3.86 11.86
C CYS A 49 21.66 3.78 11.06
N ALA A 50 20.80 2.79 11.31
CA ALA A 50 19.55 2.58 10.59
C ALA A 50 18.54 3.73 10.72
N ALA A 51 18.60 4.49 11.82
CA ALA A 51 17.79 5.69 12.03
C ALA A 51 18.59 7.00 11.83
N SER A 52 19.85 6.90 11.39
CA SER A 52 20.68 8.08 11.13
C SER A 52 20.21 8.77 9.86
N GLY A 53 19.73 10.00 9.99
CA GLY A 53 19.32 10.84 8.88
C GLY A 53 19.66 12.30 9.19
N SER A 54 19.97 13.06 8.15
CA SER A 54 20.13 14.51 8.27
C SER A 54 18.83 15.12 8.77
N SER A 55 18.95 16.10 9.67
CA SER A 55 17.81 16.87 10.17
C SER A 55 16.95 17.38 9.01
N ARG A 56 15.66 17.02 9.00
CA ARG A 56 14.67 17.49 8.00
C ARG A 56 14.13 18.90 8.32
N GLN A 57 14.86 19.69 9.11
CA GLN A 57 14.44 21.04 9.52
C GLN A 57 14.27 22.04 8.37
N TRP A 58 14.82 21.74 7.19
CA TRP A 58 14.65 22.55 5.99
C TRP A 58 13.36 22.20 5.21
N GLU A 59 12.72 21.09 5.55
CA GLU A 59 11.49 20.62 4.92
C GLU A 59 10.28 21.26 5.61
N SER A 60 9.26 21.64 4.83
CA SER A 60 8.04 22.21 5.40
C SER A 60 7.34 21.17 6.29
N THR A 61 6.69 21.63 7.36
CA THR A 61 5.90 20.75 8.25
C THR A 61 4.85 19.96 7.49
N ASP A 62 4.32 20.52 6.41
CA ASP A 62 3.32 19.90 5.55
C ASP A 62 3.90 18.68 4.81
N ALA A 63 5.06 18.83 4.15
CA ALA A 63 5.74 17.73 3.44
C ALA A 63 6.16 16.59 4.38
N ILE A 64 6.60 16.91 5.60
CA ILE A 64 6.92 15.89 6.62
C ILE A 64 5.68 15.09 7.02
N LEU A 65 4.54 15.78 7.21
CA LEU A 65 3.29 15.14 7.56
C LEU A 65 2.78 14.25 6.43
N GLU A 66 2.84 14.71 5.18
CA GLU A 66 2.47 13.93 4.00
C GLU A 66 3.28 12.63 3.86
N ASP A 67 4.61 12.69 4.00
CA ASP A 67 5.49 11.50 3.96
C ASP A 67 5.11 10.51 5.08
N SER A 68 4.84 11.01 6.28
CA SER A 68 4.44 10.18 7.42
C SER A 68 3.07 9.49 7.22
N VAL A 69 2.12 10.20 6.60
CA VAL A 69 0.79 9.69 6.29
C VAL A 69 0.87 8.63 5.19
N CYS A 70 1.63 8.91 4.12
CA CYS A 70 1.88 7.95 3.05
C CYS A 70 2.52 6.67 3.60
N ALA A 71 3.58 6.78 4.40
CA ALA A 71 4.23 5.63 5.02
C ALA A 71 3.29 4.84 5.93
N TRP A 72 2.39 5.51 6.66
CA TRP A 72 1.36 4.84 7.46
C TRP A 72 0.35 4.09 6.59
N GLN A 73 -0.13 4.72 5.51
CA GLN A 73 -1.08 4.12 4.56
C GLN A 73 -0.48 2.87 3.90
N MET A 74 0.77 2.94 3.44
CA MET A 74 1.46 1.80 2.81
C MET A 74 1.62 0.62 3.77
N LYS A 75 1.91 0.88 5.05
CA LYS A 75 1.97 -0.16 6.09
C LYS A 75 0.61 -0.80 6.36
N GLN A 76 -0.47 -0.01 6.35
CA GLN A 76 -1.81 -0.58 6.49
C GLN A 76 -2.16 -1.46 5.31
N LEU A 77 -1.80 -1.03 4.09
CA LEU A 77 -2.06 -1.80 2.88
C LEU A 77 -1.26 -3.10 2.86
N ASP A 78 0.02 -3.06 3.24
CA ASP A 78 0.87 -4.24 3.40
C ASP A 78 0.22 -5.28 4.31
N ALA A 79 -0.25 -4.83 5.47
CA ALA A 79 -0.89 -5.71 6.43
C ALA A 79 -2.30 -6.18 5.99
N CYS A 80 -2.97 -5.48 5.06
CA CYS A 80 -4.19 -5.96 4.40
C CYS A 80 -3.88 -7.03 3.34
N VAL A 81 -2.82 -6.84 2.56
CA VAL A 81 -2.38 -7.81 1.55
C VAL A 81 -1.90 -9.09 2.22
N ASP A 82 -1.18 -8.99 3.34
CA ASP A 82 -0.73 -10.16 4.11
C ASP A 82 -1.89 -11.00 4.71
N GLU A 83 -3.07 -10.40 4.89
CA GLU A 83 -4.29 -11.10 5.34
C GLU A 83 -4.98 -11.90 4.21
N LEU A 84 -4.68 -11.59 2.94
CA LEU A 84 -5.21 -12.33 1.79
C LEU A 84 -4.60 -13.74 1.69
N SER A 85 -5.29 -14.62 0.95
CA SER A 85 -4.72 -15.93 0.60
C SER A 85 -3.44 -15.76 -0.23
N GLY A 86 -2.49 -16.71 -0.08
CA GLY A 86 -1.22 -16.65 -0.80
C GLY A 86 -1.36 -16.58 -2.33
N ASP A 87 -2.46 -17.12 -2.88
CA ASP A 87 -2.75 -17.06 -4.31
C ASP A 87 -3.18 -15.64 -4.75
N HIS A 88 -4.00 -14.97 -3.95
CA HIS A 88 -4.39 -13.58 -4.20
C HIS A 88 -3.20 -12.62 -4.02
N GLN A 89 -2.37 -12.84 -3.00
CA GLN A 89 -1.14 -12.08 -2.81
C GLN A 89 -0.21 -12.21 -4.02
N LEU A 90 -0.02 -13.43 -4.51
CA LEU A 90 0.83 -13.69 -5.68
C LEU A 90 0.25 -13.01 -6.93
N ALA A 91 -1.07 -13.10 -7.14
CA ALA A 91 -1.73 -12.47 -8.27
C ALA A 91 -1.54 -10.95 -8.28
N ILE A 92 -1.72 -10.28 -7.13
CA ILE A 92 -1.48 -8.84 -6.97
C ILE A 92 -0.02 -8.50 -7.29
N ARG A 93 0.95 -9.19 -6.66
CA ARG A 93 2.38 -8.91 -6.87
C ARG A 93 2.82 -9.13 -8.32
N VAL A 94 2.33 -10.17 -8.99
CA VAL A 94 2.62 -10.42 -10.41
C VAL A 94 2.05 -9.31 -11.29
N GLN A 95 0.81 -8.88 -11.03
CA GLN A 95 0.18 -7.80 -11.80
C GLN A 95 0.93 -6.47 -11.64
N MET A 96 1.29 -6.11 -10.41
CA MET A 96 2.04 -4.86 -10.14
C MET A 96 3.45 -4.90 -10.71
N ARG A 97 4.11 -6.06 -10.65
CA ARG A 97 5.44 -6.25 -11.24
C ARG A 97 5.41 -6.15 -12.77
N ASN A 98 4.34 -6.62 -13.40
CA ASN A 98 4.10 -6.44 -14.83
C ASN A 98 3.85 -4.98 -15.17
N ARG A 99 3.02 -4.28 -14.38
CA ARG A 99 2.75 -2.85 -14.56
C ARG A 99 4.00 -1.96 -14.45
N ARG A 100 4.95 -2.33 -13.59
CA ARG A 100 6.24 -1.63 -13.44
C ARG A 100 7.22 -1.90 -14.60
N GLY A 101 7.07 -3.02 -15.29
CA GLY A 101 8.09 -3.56 -16.20
C GLY A 101 7.54 -4.03 -17.55
N PRO A 102 8.24 -4.93 -18.26
CA PRO A 102 7.87 -5.34 -19.62
C PRO A 102 6.77 -6.42 -19.70
N GLU A 103 5.90 -6.53 -18.69
CA GLU A 103 4.78 -7.49 -18.66
C GLU A 103 5.13 -8.99 -18.86
N VAL A 104 6.35 -9.41 -18.52
CA VAL A 104 6.82 -10.79 -18.76
C VAL A 104 6.48 -11.80 -17.65
N TRP A 105 6.04 -11.32 -16.48
CA TRP A 105 5.84 -12.17 -15.31
C TRP A 105 4.53 -12.94 -15.42
N ARG A 106 4.61 -14.26 -15.29
CA ARG A 106 3.44 -15.14 -15.29
C ARG A 106 3.24 -15.76 -13.92
N ASN A 107 1.98 -15.85 -13.52
CA ASN A 107 1.60 -16.54 -12.29
C ASN A 107 1.62 -18.05 -12.53
N PRO A 108 2.51 -18.81 -11.88
CA PRO A 108 2.58 -20.26 -12.06
C PRO A 108 1.33 -21.00 -11.54
N ARG A 109 0.61 -20.40 -10.57
CA ARG A 109 -0.60 -20.99 -9.98
C ARG A 109 -1.87 -20.72 -10.79
N ALA A 110 -1.85 -19.69 -11.65
CA ALA A 110 -2.98 -19.33 -12.52
C ALA A 110 -2.49 -18.73 -13.85
N PRO A 111 -1.82 -19.51 -14.72
CA PRO A 111 -1.14 -18.99 -15.90
C PRO A 111 -2.09 -18.40 -16.96
N VAL A 112 -3.33 -18.89 -17.05
CA VAL A 112 -4.35 -18.45 -18.02
C VAL A 112 -5.37 -17.51 -17.39
N ARG A 113 -5.63 -17.65 -16.08
CA ARG A 113 -6.70 -16.94 -15.35
C ARG A 113 -6.18 -15.81 -14.47
N GLN A 114 -4.99 -15.29 -14.75
CA GLN A 114 -4.34 -14.26 -13.93
C GLN A 114 -5.22 -13.02 -13.72
N GLN A 115 -5.88 -12.54 -14.77
CA GLN A 115 -6.78 -11.38 -14.70
C GLN A 115 -8.01 -11.66 -13.84
N GLU A 116 -8.57 -12.87 -13.91
CA GLU A 116 -9.71 -13.28 -13.09
C GLU A 116 -9.32 -13.41 -11.61
N VAL A 117 -8.18 -14.03 -11.32
CA VAL A 117 -7.67 -14.16 -9.95
C VAL A 117 -7.30 -12.80 -9.37
N TYR A 118 -6.80 -11.89 -10.20
CA TYR A 118 -6.56 -10.50 -9.80
C TYR A 118 -7.87 -9.77 -9.47
N ALA A 119 -8.90 -9.89 -10.30
CA ALA A 119 -10.21 -9.30 -10.01
C ALA A 119 -10.83 -9.86 -8.71
N GLN A 120 -10.70 -11.17 -8.48
CA GLN A 120 -11.11 -11.80 -7.23
C GLN A 120 -10.30 -11.28 -6.03
N ALA A 121 -8.98 -11.10 -6.19
CA ALA A 121 -8.13 -10.53 -5.15
C ALA A 121 -8.57 -9.11 -4.79
N LYS A 122 -8.92 -8.27 -5.78
CA LYS A 122 -9.48 -6.93 -5.54
C LYS A 122 -10.79 -6.98 -4.77
N ALA A 123 -11.70 -7.87 -5.15
CA ALA A 123 -12.98 -8.05 -4.47
C ALA A 123 -12.78 -8.50 -3.01
N ALA A 124 -11.81 -9.38 -2.74
CA ALA A 124 -11.47 -9.83 -1.40
C ALA A 124 -10.74 -8.76 -0.56
N LEU A 125 -9.96 -7.88 -1.19
CA LEU A 125 -9.20 -6.83 -0.52
C LEU A 125 -10.07 -5.67 -0.02
N ARG A 126 -11.07 -5.26 -0.81
CA ARG A 126 -11.99 -4.15 -0.47
C ARG A 126 -12.60 -4.22 0.95
N PRO A 127 -13.20 -5.35 1.39
CA PRO A 127 -13.75 -5.41 2.75
C PRO A 127 -12.68 -5.30 3.85
N ILE A 128 -11.46 -5.76 3.59
CA ILE A 128 -10.33 -5.65 4.54
C ILE A 128 -9.90 -4.19 4.67
N LEU A 129 -9.78 -3.47 3.54
CA LEU A 129 -9.42 -2.06 3.52
C LEU A 129 -10.43 -1.18 4.26
N ARG A 130 -11.73 -1.49 4.11
CA ARG A 130 -12.81 -0.82 4.85
C ARG A 130 -12.70 -1.05 6.36
N ARG A 131 -12.48 -2.30 6.78
CA ARG A 131 -12.31 -2.65 8.20
C ARG A 131 -11.14 -1.89 8.84
N ARG A 132 -10.08 -1.61 8.08
CA ARG A 132 -8.89 -0.89 8.57
C ARG A 132 -8.96 0.63 8.37
N GLY A 133 -10.05 1.14 7.82
CA GLY A 133 -10.28 2.57 7.63
C GLY A 133 -9.36 3.22 6.59
N VAL A 134 -8.88 2.43 5.61
CA VAL A 134 -8.13 2.94 4.44
C VAL A 134 -9.11 3.42 3.36
N GLU A 135 -10.23 2.70 3.23
CA GLU A 135 -11.40 3.11 2.45
C GLU A 135 -12.52 3.52 3.41
N VAL A 136 -13.16 4.65 3.14
CA VAL A 136 -14.44 5.05 3.78
C VAL A 136 -15.55 4.74 2.78
N GLU A 137 -16.69 4.21 3.24
CA GLU A 137 -17.85 4.06 2.35
C GLU A 137 -18.24 5.43 1.80
N VAL A 138 -18.23 5.55 0.48
CA VAL A 138 -18.92 6.64 -0.19
C VAL A 138 -20.38 6.22 -0.20
N GLU A 139 -21.16 6.69 0.79
CA GLU A 139 -22.61 6.67 0.69
C GLU A 139 -23.00 7.44 -0.58
N CYS A 140 -23.64 6.76 -1.53
CA CYS A 140 -24.21 7.36 -2.73
C CYS A 140 -25.44 8.20 -2.39
#